data_AF-J7HI22-F1
#
_entry.id   AF-J7HI22-F1
#
_cell.length_a   1.000
_cell.length_b   1.000
_cell.length_c   1.000
_cell.angle_alpha   90.00
_cell.angle_beta   90.00
_cell.angle_gamma   90.00
#
_symmetry.space_group_name_H-M   'P 1'
#
loop_
_entity.id
_entity.type
_entity.pdbx_description
1 polymer ?
#
loop_
_entity_poly.entity_id
_entity_poly.type
_entity_poly.pdbx_seq_one_letter_code
_entity_poly.pdbx_strand_id
1 'polypeptide(L)'
;VSEGDSSWTVFLETQHPECPDTSPPPFDKETDVLLFLKMYDPKAKRISYCGHVYAPISTKINQLIPLMCERAGYPPNTRLAIYEEVKPNMTEKIQDQSLQLDKALDELMDGDILVFQRDDPDNSHFDLPTAKDYFRDLYYRVEVTFCDKANPSDPGFVLTLSQKMNYFS
;
A
#
# COMPACT_ATOMS: atom_id res chain seq x y z
N VAL A 1 7.47 -32.21 -10.23
CA VAL A 1 7.49 -31.05 -11.15
C VAL A 1 6.16 -31.06 -11.86
N SER A 2 5.23 -30.20 -11.45
CA SER A 2 3.91 -30.08 -12.07
C SER A 2 3.94 -28.93 -13.07
N GLU A 3 3.94 -29.28 -14.36
CA GLU A 3 3.42 -28.43 -15.44
C GLU A 3 1.96 -28.11 -15.14
N GLY A 4 1.53 -26.84 -15.18
CA GLY A 4 0.11 -26.56 -14.96
C GLY A 4 -0.35 -25.14 -14.67
N ASP A 5 0.32 -24.08 -15.14
CA ASP A 5 -0.39 -22.81 -15.30
C ASP A 5 0.16 -22.05 -16.51
N SER A 6 -0.52 -22.19 -17.65
CA SER A 6 -0.24 -21.44 -18.88
C SER A 6 -1.02 -20.12 -18.92
N SER A 7 -1.43 -19.60 -17.76
CA SER A 7 -2.05 -18.29 -17.67
C SER A 7 -0.98 -17.20 -17.61
N TRP A 8 -1.07 -16.23 -18.53
CA TRP A 8 -0.27 -15.02 -18.51
C TRP A 8 -1.11 -13.92 -17.88
N THR A 9 -0.60 -13.32 -16.79
CA THR A 9 -1.20 -12.14 -16.18
C THR A 9 -0.40 -10.92 -16.59
N VAL A 10 -1.07 -9.94 -17.20
CA VAL A 10 -0.44 -8.71 -17.69
C VAL A 10 -1.22 -7.53 -17.15
N PHE A 11 -0.52 -6.53 -16.62
CA PHE A 11 -1.08 -5.22 -16.33
C PHE A 11 -1.13 -4.40 -17.63
N LEU A 12 -2.33 -3.99 -18.04
CA LEU A 12 -2.53 -3.17 -19.23
C LEU A 12 -2.86 -1.73 -18.80
N GLU A 13 -1.86 -0.86 -18.87
CA GLU A 13 -2.10 0.57 -18.77
C GLU A 13 -2.87 1.06 -20.00
N THR A 14 -3.88 1.89 -19.77
CA THR A 14 -4.66 2.54 -20.83
C THR A 14 -4.83 4.02 -20.52
N GLN A 15 -5.14 4.81 -21.54
CA GLN A 15 -5.41 6.24 -21.36
C GLN A 15 -6.65 6.45 -20.49
N HIS A 16 -6.73 7.62 -19.87
CA HIS A 16 -7.94 8.00 -19.14
C HIS A 16 -9.13 8.04 -20.11
N PRO A 17 -10.26 7.34 -19.83
CA PRO A 17 -11.40 7.28 -20.75
C PRO A 17 -11.97 8.65 -21.13
N GLU A 18 -11.82 9.63 -20.23
CA GLU A 18 -12.29 11.00 -20.44
C GLU A 18 -11.29 11.87 -21.24
N CYS A 19 -10.07 11.38 -21.49
CA CYS A 19 -9.01 12.07 -22.23
C CYS A 19 -8.45 11.19 -23.37
N PRO A 20 -9.27 10.77 -24.35
CA PRO A 20 -8.93 9.72 -25.33
C PRO A 20 -7.84 10.12 -26.35
N ASP A 21 -7.49 11.40 -26.43
CA ASP A 21 -6.47 11.92 -27.37
C ASP A 21 -5.09 12.09 -26.70
N THR A 22 -4.94 11.66 -25.45
CA THR A 22 -3.69 11.86 -24.68
C THR A 22 -2.85 10.60 -24.72
N SER A 23 -1.85 10.55 -25.60
CA SER A 23 -0.89 9.43 -25.61
C SER A 23 -0.27 9.23 -24.22
N PRO A 24 0.02 7.98 -23.80
CA PRO A 24 0.80 7.73 -22.61
C PRO A 24 2.11 8.52 -22.66
N PRO A 25 2.60 9.01 -21.52
CA PRO A 25 3.88 9.69 -21.48
C PRO A 25 5.00 8.77 -21.98
N PRO A 26 6.07 9.32 -22.59
CA PRO A 26 7.24 8.52 -22.91
C PRO A 26 7.82 7.91 -21.64
N PHE A 27 8.33 6.69 -21.75
CA PHE A 27 8.98 5.97 -20.65
C PHE A 27 10.36 5.48 -21.10
N ASP A 28 11.40 5.95 -20.44
CA ASP A 28 12.77 5.49 -20.64
C ASP A 28 13.10 4.37 -19.66
N LYS A 29 13.26 3.15 -20.19
CA LYS A 29 13.53 1.94 -19.39
C LYS A 29 14.85 1.96 -18.63
N GLU A 30 15.77 2.87 -18.96
CA GLU A 30 17.07 2.98 -18.29
C GLU A 30 17.08 4.06 -17.19
N THR A 31 16.19 5.05 -17.29
CA THR A 31 16.27 6.24 -16.44
C THR A 31 14.98 6.55 -15.67
N ASP A 32 13.85 5.96 -16.07
CA ASP A 32 12.56 6.09 -15.41
C ASP A 32 12.17 4.82 -14.64
N VAL A 33 11.25 4.98 -13.68
CA VAL A 33 10.62 3.90 -12.93
C VAL A 33 9.11 4.12 -12.86
N LEU A 34 8.35 3.03 -12.95
CA LEU A 34 6.92 2.98 -12.68
C LEU A 34 6.66 2.70 -11.19
N LEU A 35 6.05 3.64 -10.47
CA LEU A 35 5.67 3.47 -9.06
C LEU A 35 4.15 3.47 -8.87
N PHE A 36 3.66 2.63 -7.97
CA PHE A 36 2.27 2.65 -7.52
C PHE A 36 2.11 3.39 -6.20
N LEU A 37 1.03 4.16 -6.08
CA LEU A 37 0.76 4.99 -4.91
C LEU A 37 -0.47 4.47 -4.17
N LYS A 38 -0.35 4.34 -2.85
CA LYS A 38 -1.45 3.97 -1.94
C LYS A 38 -1.54 4.99 -0.82
N MET A 39 -2.75 5.47 -0.54
CA MET A 39 -3.02 6.32 0.62
C MET A 39 -3.60 5.49 1.75
N TYR A 40 -3.01 5.57 2.94
CA TYR A 40 -3.56 5.00 4.16
C TYR A 40 -4.31 6.07 4.99
N ASP A 41 -5.55 5.75 5.35
CA ASP A 41 -6.37 6.52 6.28
C ASP A 41 -6.48 5.78 7.62
N PRO A 42 -5.77 6.24 8.68
CA PRO A 42 -5.83 5.65 10.01
C PRO A 42 -7.22 5.65 10.64
N LYS A 43 -8.03 6.68 10.35
CA LYS A 43 -9.38 6.82 10.92
C LYS A 43 -10.33 5.78 10.35
N ALA A 44 -10.27 5.57 9.03
CA ALA A 44 -11.10 4.58 8.34
C ALA A 44 -10.49 3.16 8.35
N LYS A 45 -9.23 3.01 8.78
CA LYS A 45 -8.44 1.76 8.68
C LYS A 45 -8.50 1.20 7.26
N ARG A 46 -8.24 2.05 6.26
CA ARG A 46 -8.42 1.74 4.84
C ARG A 46 -7.25 2.22 3.99
N ILE A 47 -6.91 1.40 3.00
CA ILE A 47 -6.02 1.75 1.90
C ILE A 47 -6.84 2.19 0.68
N SER A 48 -6.49 3.33 0.10
CA SER A 48 -7.07 3.83 -1.15
C SER A 48 -6.00 3.84 -2.24
N TYR A 49 -6.31 3.31 -3.41
CA TYR A 49 -5.40 3.37 -4.55
C TYR A 49 -5.33 4.79 -5.10
N CYS A 50 -4.12 5.31 -5.29
CA CYS A 50 -3.85 6.67 -5.77
C CYS A 50 -3.15 6.65 -7.14
N GLY A 51 -3.42 5.63 -7.96
CA GLY A 51 -2.84 5.53 -9.30
C GLY A 51 -1.36 5.14 -9.30
N HIS A 52 -0.77 5.20 -10.49
CA HIS A 52 0.66 5.02 -10.71
C HIS A 52 1.30 6.31 -11.24
N VAL A 53 2.62 6.37 -11.23
CA VAL A 53 3.41 7.50 -11.73
C VAL A 53 4.68 7.00 -12.39
N TYR A 54 5.05 7.65 -13.49
CA TYR A 54 6.38 7.56 -14.08
C TYR A 54 7.23 8.67 -13.50
N ALA A 55 8.39 8.31 -12.97
CA ALA A 55 9.33 9.28 -12.44
C ALA A 55 10.76 8.88 -12.85
N PRO A 56 11.63 9.84 -13.18
CA PRO A 56 13.05 9.57 -13.29
C PRO A 56 13.56 8.96 -11.98
N ILE A 57 14.42 7.95 -12.05
CA ILE A 57 15.04 7.29 -10.88
C ILE A 57 15.76 8.32 -9.98
N SER A 58 16.31 9.37 -10.60
CA SER A 58 17.00 10.47 -9.90
C SER A 58 16.06 11.44 -9.14
N THR A 59 14.74 11.28 -9.25
CA THR A 59 13.72 12.09 -8.58
C THR A 59 13.82 11.92 -7.07
N LYS A 60 13.62 13.01 -6.32
CA LYS A 60 13.59 12.97 -4.85
C LYS A 60 12.20 12.65 -4.34
N ILE A 61 12.09 11.91 -3.24
CA ILE A 61 10.80 11.55 -2.63
C ILE A 61 9.93 12.78 -2.36
N ASN A 62 10.52 13.87 -1.85
CA ASN A 62 9.79 15.11 -1.55
C ASN A 62 9.21 15.80 -2.79
N GLN A 63 9.72 15.52 -4.00
CA GLN A 63 9.17 16.04 -5.26
C GLN A 63 7.86 15.33 -5.65
N LEU A 64 7.61 14.14 -5.10
CA LEU A 64 6.36 13.39 -5.32
C LEU A 64 5.24 13.79 -4.34
N ILE A 65 5.56 14.48 -3.24
CA ILE A 65 4.58 14.87 -2.21
C ILE A 65 3.43 15.73 -2.77
N PRO A 66 3.65 16.74 -3.62
CA PRO A 66 2.55 17.52 -4.20
C PRO A 66 1.55 16.64 -4.97
N LEU A 67 2.05 15.68 -5.75
CA LEU A 67 1.24 14.73 -6.50
C LEU A 67 0.46 13.80 -5.55
N MET A 68 1.11 13.28 -4.52
CA MET A 68 0.45 12.45 -3.50
C MET A 68 -0.68 13.21 -2.79
N CYS A 69 -0.44 14.47 -2.43
CA CYS A 69 -1.44 15.34 -1.80
C CYS A 69 -2.62 15.60 -2.74
N GLU A 70 -2.36 15.94 -4.01
CA GLU A 70 -3.41 16.17 -5.02
C GLU A 70 -4.30 14.93 -5.17
N ARG A 71 -3.70 13.75 -5.38
CA ARG A 71 -4.45 12.50 -5.59
C ARG A 71 -5.19 12.01 -4.35
N ALA A 72 -4.74 12.39 -3.16
CA ALA A 72 -5.44 12.10 -1.90
C ALA A 72 -6.46 13.17 -1.50
N GLY A 73 -6.59 14.27 -2.27
CA GLY A 73 -7.45 15.40 -1.91
C GLY A 73 -6.98 16.16 -0.66
N TYR A 74 -5.69 16.09 -0.34
CA TYR A 74 -5.10 16.82 0.79
C TYR A 74 -4.77 18.26 0.41
N PRO A 75 -4.80 19.19 1.39
CA PRO A 75 -4.28 20.53 1.18
C PRO A 75 -2.82 20.51 0.69
N PRO A 76 -2.42 21.45 -0.17
CA PRO A 76 -1.02 21.62 -0.54
C PRO A 76 -0.12 21.76 0.70
N ASN A 77 1.09 21.23 0.65
CA ASN A 77 2.07 21.25 1.75
C ASN A 77 1.65 20.46 3.01
N THR A 78 0.65 19.59 2.91
CA THR A 78 0.38 18.61 3.96
C THR A 78 1.61 17.74 4.20
N ARG A 79 2.01 17.59 5.48
CA ARG A 79 3.12 16.71 5.85
C ARG A 79 2.68 15.26 5.71
N LEU A 80 3.51 14.45 5.04
CA LEU A 80 3.23 13.04 4.80
C LEU A 80 4.30 12.17 5.44
N ALA A 81 3.85 11.07 6.04
CA ALA A 81 4.69 9.92 6.31
C ALA A 81 4.59 8.97 5.12
N ILE A 82 5.73 8.56 4.58
CA ILE A 82 5.82 7.72 3.39
C ILE A 82 6.52 6.42 3.77
N TYR A 83 6.00 5.33 3.24
CA TYR A 83 6.44 3.98 3.47
C TYR A 83 6.61 3.25 2.15
N GLU A 84 7.53 2.30 2.12
CA GLU A 84 7.67 1.31 1.08
C GLU A 84 6.95 0.02 1.50
N GLU A 85 6.09 -0.51 0.63
CA GLU A 85 5.45 -1.82 0.81
C GLU A 85 6.26 -2.88 0.05
N VAL A 86 7.22 -3.48 0.73
CA VAL A 86 8.14 -4.47 0.14
C VAL A 86 7.44 -5.83 -0.06
N LYS A 87 6.77 -6.33 0.99
CA LYS A 87 6.05 -7.61 0.98
C LYS A 87 5.09 -7.71 2.17
N PRO A 88 4.20 -8.72 2.25
CA PRO A 88 3.33 -8.88 3.41
C PRO A 88 4.11 -8.86 4.73
N ASN A 89 3.63 -8.06 5.69
CA ASN A 89 4.28 -7.80 7.00
C ASN A 89 5.63 -7.06 6.95
N MET A 90 6.08 -6.58 5.78
CA MET A 90 7.28 -5.77 5.62
C MET A 90 6.90 -4.44 4.97
N THR A 91 6.70 -3.44 5.83
CA THR A 91 6.41 -2.05 5.45
C THR A 91 7.42 -1.15 6.15
N GLU A 92 8.23 -0.46 5.37
CA GLU A 92 9.38 0.31 5.86
C GLU A 92 9.13 1.81 5.71
N LYS A 93 9.45 2.60 6.74
CA LYS A 93 9.24 4.06 6.69
C LYS A 93 10.45 4.70 6.03
N ILE A 94 10.21 5.52 5.00
CA ILE A 94 11.25 6.35 4.39
C ILE A 94 11.62 7.47 5.39
N GLN A 95 12.84 7.42 5.90
CA GLN A 95 13.31 8.35 6.93
C GLN A 95 13.72 9.71 6.35
N ASP A 96 14.41 9.69 5.20
CA ASP A 96 14.90 10.90 4.54
C ASP A 96 14.22 11.08 3.18
N GLN A 97 13.22 11.95 3.15
CA GLN A 97 12.46 12.28 1.94
C GLN A 97 13.24 13.20 0.98
N SER A 98 14.45 13.63 1.33
CA SER A 98 15.32 14.42 0.45
C SER A 98 16.20 13.56 -0.46
N LEU A 99 16.22 12.24 -0.22
CA LEU A 99 16.91 11.26 -1.04
C LEU A 99 16.19 11.01 -2.36
N GLN A 100 16.97 10.52 -3.31
CA GLN A 100 16.49 10.04 -4.62
C GLN A 100 15.85 8.66 -4.47
N LEU A 101 15.00 8.26 -5.41
CA LEU A 101 14.25 6.99 -5.36
C LEU A 101 15.18 5.78 -5.16
N ASP A 102 16.27 5.70 -5.93
CA ASP A 102 17.28 4.62 -5.88
C ASP A 102 17.99 4.48 -4.53
N LYS A 103 17.99 5.55 -3.72
CA LYS A 103 18.63 5.57 -2.40
C LYS A 103 17.63 5.45 -1.26
N ALA A 104 16.36 5.75 -1.52
CA ALA A 104 15.31 5.77 -0.54
C ALA A 104 14.57 4.43 -0.44
N LEU A 105 14.48 3.70 -1.55
CA LEU A 105 13.83 2.38 -1.67
C LEU A 105 14.89 1.28 -1.73
N ASP A 106 14.56 0.10 -1.20
CA ASP A 106 15.42 -1.07 -1.27
C ASP A 106 15.18 -1.81 -2.60
N GLU A 107 16.25 -2.04 -3.37
CA GLU A 107 16.16 -2.73 -4.67
C GLU A 107 15.12 -2.14 -5.64
N LEU A 108 15.12 -0.81 -5.84
CA LEU A 108 14.14 -0.10 -6.69
C LEU A 108 13.86 -0.80 -8.03
N MET A 109 12.58 -1.09 -8.28
CA MET A 109 12.08 -1.74 -9.49
C MET A 109 10.76 -1.15 -9.99
N ASP A 110 10.45 -1.41 -11.27
CA ASP A 110 9.13 -1.14 -11.82
C ASP A 110 8.06 -1.93 -11.06
N GLY A 111 7.06 -1.21 -10.56
CA GLY A 111 5.95 -1.76 -9.81
C GLY A 111 6.08 -1.62 -8.29
N ASP A 112 7.15 -1.01 -7.79
CA ASP A 112 7.29 -0.71 -6.37
C ASP A 112 6.15 0.19 -5.87
N ILE A 113 5.82 -0.01 -4.60
CA ILE A 113 4.62 0.59 -3.99
C ILE A 113 5.03 1.53 -2.88
N LEU A 114 4.69 2.81 -3.06
CA LEU A 114 4.77 3.82 -2.01
C LEU A 114 3.40 3.98 -1.34
N VAL A 115 3.39 3.75 -0.03
CA VAL A 115 2.23 3.96 0.83
C VAL A 115 2.43 5.24 1.63
N PHE A 116 1.47 6.16 1.60
CA PHE A 116 1.58 7.42 2.31
C PHE A 116 0.35 7.71 3.17
N GLN A 117 0.54 8.48 4.23
CA GLN A 117 -0.52 8.97 5.10
C GLN A 117 -0.17 10.37 5.60
N ARG A 118 -1.15 11.10 6.14
CA ARG A 118 -0.88 12.34 6.87
C ARG A 118 0.05 12.08 8.05
N ASP A 119 1.08 12.88 8.20
CA ASP A 119 1.95 12.90 9.39
C ASP A 119 1.32 13.81 10.44
N ASP A 120 0.31 13.27 11.13
CA ASP A 120 -0.52 13.98 12.09
C ASP A 120 -0.39 13.34 13.48
N PRO A 121 -0.07 14.09 14.56
CA PRO A 121 -0.01 13.57 15.92
C PRO A 121 -1.31 12.90 16.37
N ASP A 122 -2.46 13.35 15.86
CA ASP A 122 -3.78 12.79 16.18
C ASP A 122 -3.91 11.33 15.76
N ASN A 123 -3.07 10.86 14.83
CA ASN A 123 -3.07 9.48 14.39
C ASN A 123 -2.83 8.49 15.55
N SER A 124 -2.10 8.91 16.59
CA SER A 124 -1.79 8.09 17.77
C SER A 124 -3.03 7.63 18.56
N HIS A 125 -4.19 8.25 18.34
CA HIS A 125 -5.46 7.87 18.98
C HIS A 125 -6.20 6.72 18.27
N PHE A 126 -5.77 6.32 17.06
CA PHE A 126 -6.40 5.22 16.32
C PHE A 126 -5.76 3.87 16.63
N ASP A 127 -6.55 2.79 16.50
CA ASP A 127 -6.08 1.41 16.73
C ASP A 127 -4.86 1.04 15.87
N LEU A 128 -4.84 1.52 14.62
CA LEU A 128 -3.81 1.27 13.63
C LEU A 128 -3.26 2.62 13.15
N PRO A 129 -2.38 3.26 13.95
CA PRO A 129 -1.99 4.65 13.72
C PRO A 129 -1.15 4.83 12.43
N THR A 130 -0.48 3.77 11.97
CA THR A 130 0.36 3.81 10.77
C THR A 130 -0.01 2.75 9.75
N ALA A 131 0.37 2.99 8.48
CA ALA A 131 0.26 2.01 7.41
C ALA A 131 1.01 0.72 7.75
N LYS A 132 2.16 0.83 8.43
CA LYS A 132 2.91 -0.33 8.93
C LYS A 132 2.09 -1.15 9.93
N ASP A 133 1.38 -0.50 10.85
CA ASP A 133 0.51 -1.19 11.80
C ASP A 133 -0.66 -1.87 11.08
N TYR A 134 -1.22 -1.21 10.06
CA TYR A 134 -2.29 -1.76 9.22
C TYR A 134 -1.87 -3.02 8.48
N PHE A 135 -0.75 -3.01 7.75
CA PHE A 135 -0.28 -4.20 7.03
C PHE A 135 0.14 -5.33 7.97
N ARG A 136 0.68 -4.99 9.15
CA ARG A 136 0.95 -5.96 10.20
C ARG A 136 -0.35 -6.60 10.70
N ASP A 137 -1.37 -5.80 11.02
CA ASP A 137 -2.67 -6.33 11.45
C ASP A 137 -3.29 -7.24 10.38
N LEU A 138 -3.30 -6.78 9.13
CA LEU A 138 -3.82 -7.53 7.98
C LEU A 138 -3.12 -8.88 7.81
N TYR A 139 -1.79 -8.93 7.95
CA TYR A 139 -1.03 -10.16 7.81
C TYR A 139 -1.38 -11.22 8.87
N TYR A 140 -1.64 -10.79 10.11
CA TYR A 140 -1.99 -11.71 11.21
C TYR A 140 -3.50 -11.93 11.34
N ARG A 141 -4.32 -11.24 10.56
CA ARG A 141 -5.78 -11.36 10.62
C ARG A 141 -6.21 -12.73 10.11
N VAL A 142 -7.07 -13.40 10.87
CA VAL A 142 -7.63 -14.71 10.52
C VAL A 142 -9.11 -14.72 10.84
N GLU A 143 -9.92 -15.29 9.95
CA GLU A 143 -11.32 -15.58 10.21
C GLU A 143 -11.44 -17.01 10.74
N VAL A 144 -12.03 -17.16 11.93
CA VAL A 144 -12.20 -18.45 12.60
C VAL A 144 -13.68 -18.71 12.78
N THR A 145 -14.14 -19.86 12.29
CA THR A 145 -15.51 -20.34 12.53
C THR A 145 -15.55 -21.10 13.85
N PHE A 146 -16.38 -20.63 14.77
CA PHE A 146 -16.64 -21.27 16.06
C PHE A 146 -17.95 -22.05 15.98
N CYS A 147 -17.92 -23.34 16.34
CA CYS A 147 -19.07 -24.21 16.40
C CYS A 147 -19.24 -24.79 17.82
N ASP A 148 -20.47 -24.90 18.29
CA ASP A 148 -20.82 -25.57 19.54
C ASP A 148 -20.68 -27.10 19.37
N LYS A 149 -19.73 -27.67 20.11
CA LYS A 149 -19.48 -29.12 20.12
C LYS A 149 -20.70 -29.94 20.56
N ALA A 150 -21.60 -29.39 21.36
CA ALA A 150 -22.79 -30.09 21.85
C ALA A 150 -23.88 -30.23 20.76
N ASN A 151 -23.81 -29.44 19.69
CA ASN A 151 -24.77 -29.46 18.59
C ASN A 151 -24.09 -29.90 17.28
N PRO A 152 -24.25 -31.19 16.86
CA PRO A 152 -23.64 -31.71 15.64
C PRO A 152 -24.09 -31.03 14.33
N SER A 153 -25.15 -30.23 14.38
CA SER A 153 -25.69 -29.50 13.22
C SER A 153 -25.50 -27.99 13.33
N ASP A 154 -24.65 -27.52 14.26
CA ASP A 154 -24.37 -26.09 14.40
C ASP A 154 -23.60 -25.55 13.19
N PRO A 155 -24.15 -24.59 12.43
CA PRO A 155 -23.41 -23.91 11.37
C PRO A 155 -22.27 -23.03 11.91
N GLY A 156 -22.29 -22.69 13.20
CA GLY A 156 -21.31 -21.83 13.85
C GLY A 156 -21.44 -20.35 13.49
N PHE A 157 -20.48 -19.55 13.97
CA PHE A 157 -20.32 -18.14 13.61
C PHE A 157 -18.85 -17.81 13.33
N VAL A 158 -18.62 -16.85 12.45
CA VAL A 158 -17.26 -16.40 12.09
C VAL A 158 -16.85 -15.23 12.97
N LEU A 159 -15.65 -15.31 13.50
CA LEU A 159 -15.02 -14.22 14.25
C LEU A 159 -13.65 -13.90 13.63
N THR A 160 -13.41 -12.61 13.41
CA THR A 160 -12.09 -12.12 12.99
C THR A 160 -11.17 -11.99 14.21
N LEU A 161 -10.07 -12.73 14.19
CA LEU A 161 -9.06 -12.78 15.24
C LEU A 161 -7.68 -12.41 14.67
N SER A 162 -6.70 -12.29 15.55
CA SER A 162 -5.28 -12.18 15.17
C SER A 162 -4.53 -13.44 15.59
N GLN A 163 -3.67 -13.97 14.72
CA GLN A 163 -2.76 -15.08 15.03
C GLN A 163 -1.78 -14.77 16.18
N LYS A 164 -1.68 -13.51 16.61
CA LYS A 164 -0.91 -13.09 17.78
C LYS A 164 -1.69 -13.15 19.09
N MET A 165 -2.99 -13.40 19.05
CA MET A 165 -3.81 -13.50 20.25
C MET A 165 -3.45 -14.77 21.03
N ASN A 166 -3.34 -14.63 22.34
CA ASN A 166 -3.23 -15.74 23.28
C ASN A 166 -4.55 -15.89 24.03
N TYR A 167 -4.78 -17.07 24.62
CA TYR A 167 -5.85 -17.22 25.61
C TYR A 167 -5.55 -16.33 26.81
N PHE A 168 -6.50 -15.48 27.20
CA PHE A 168 -6.41 -14.74 28.46
C PHE A 168 -6.51 -15.73 29.62
N SER A 169 -5.51 -15.73 30.50
CA SER A 169 -5.48 -16.50 31.76
C SER A 169 -6.22 -15.78 32.87
#